data_AF-A0A329UBR6-F1
#
_entry.id   AF-A0A329UBR6-F1
#
_cell.length_a   1.000
_cell.length_b   1.000
_cell.length_c   1.000
_cell.angle_alpha   90.00
_cell.angle_beta   90.00
_cell.angle_gamma   90.00
#
_symmetry.space_group_name_H-M   'P 1'
#
loop_
_entity.id
_entity.type
_entity.pdbx_description
1 polymer ?
#
loop_
_entity_poly.entity_id
_entity_poly.type
_entity_poly.pdbx_seq_one_letter_code
_entity_poly.pdbx_strand_id
1 'polypeptide(L)'
;MKKHTTRNVILMAVLDVALGIVLSLYIASTGTVPAADNADTYADGAYSASAQGYESEVTVMINITGGKVTNVQIDAGDETPEVGGKAAESLARSLLDAGGTAGVDTVSGATMTSNAVLSAMDACLAQAVQE
;
A
#
# COMPACT_ATOMS: atom_id res chain seq x y z
N MET A 1 -25.67 19.24 -0.83
CA MET A 1 -24.73 18.29 -0.21
C MET A 1 -23.51 17.93 -1.10
N LYS A 2 -23.44 18.28 -2.40
CA LYS A 2 -22.28 17.97 -3.28
C LYS A 2 -21.02 18.84 -3.09
N LYS A 3 -21.09 19.97 -2.36
CA LYS A 3 -19.97 20.94 -2.29
C LYS A 3 -18.83 20.54 -1.34
N HIS A 4 -19.08 19.61 -0.41
CA HIS A 4 -18.10 19.19 0.59
C HIS A 4 -17.18 18.09 0.06
N THR A 5 -17.75 17.10 -0.64
CA THR A 5 -17.00 15.98 -1.23
C THR A 5 -16.04 16.44 -2.31
N THR A 6 -16.45 17.37 -3.19
CA THR A 6 -15.57 17.90 -4.25
C THR A 6 -14.34 18.64 -3.70
N ARG A 7 -14.47 19.31 -2.54
CA ARG A 7 -13.33 19.99 -1.90
C ARG A 7 -12.32 19.01 -1.32
N ASN A 8 -12.79 17.93 -0.69
CA ASN A 8 -11.91 16.91 -0.13
C ASN A 8 -11.22 16.09 -1.22
N VAL A 9 -11.91 15.79 -2.33
CA VAL A 9 -11.32 15.12 -3.50
C VAL A 9 -10.23 15.97 -4.14
N ILE A 10 -10.45 17.28 -4.29
CA ILE A 10 -9.42 18.20 -4.81
C ILE A 10 -8.24 18.32 -3.85
N LEU A 11 -8.49 18.36 -2.53
CA LEU A 11 -7.43 18.40 -1.53
C LEU A 11 -6.58 17.13 -1.52
N MET A 12 -7.18 15.95 -1.67
CA MET A 12 -6.46 14.68 -1.75
C MET A 12 -5.64 14.58 -3.05
N ALA A 13 -6.23 14.89 -4.20
CA ALA A 13 -5.50 14.90 -5.46
C ALA A 13 -4.30 15.87 -5.46
N VAL A 14 -4.41 17.01 -4.78
CA VAL A 14 -3.29 17.95 -4.61
C VAL A 14 -2.26 17.42 -3.61
N LEU A 15 -2.68 16.70 -2.56
CA LEU A 15 -1.79 16.06 -1.60
C LEU A 15 -0.97 14.94 -2.26
N ASP A 16 -1.59 14.11 -3.08
CA ASP A 16 -0.95 13.00 -3.78
C ASP A 16 0.06 13.50 -4.81
N VAL A 17 -0.31 14.53 -5.59
CA VAL A 17 0.60 15.17 -6.54
C VAL A 17 1.75 15.86 -5.80
N ALA A 18 1.48 16.53 -4.67
CA ALA A 18 2.53 17.17 -3.86
C ALA A 18 3.48 16.13 -3.26
N LEU A 19 2.97 15.01 -2.76
CA LEU A 19 3.78 13.92 -2.22
C LEU A 19 4.62 13.26 -3.32
N GLY A 20 4.05 13.04 -4.51
CA GLY A 20 4.77 12.52 -5.68
C GLY A 20 5.91 13.46 -6.12
N ILE A 21 5.69 14.77 -6.10
CA ILE A 21 6.73 15.77 -6.39
C ILE A 21 7.81 15.78 -5.30
N VAL A 22 7.43 15.73 -4.02
CA VAL A 22 8.38 15.69 -2.89
C VAL A 22 9.20 14.41 -2.89
N LEU A 23 8.60 13.26 -3.21
CA LEU A 23 9.28 11.98 -3.36
C LEU A 23 10.26 12.02 -4.55
N SER A 24 9.84 12.60 -5.69
CA SER A 24 10.70 12.79 -6.85
C SER A 24 11.92 13.68 -6.55
N LEU A 25 11.72 14.74 -5.77
CA LEU A 25 12.78 15.63 -5.30
C LEU A 25 13.71 14.95 -4.29
N TYR A 26 13.17 14.09 -3.42
CA TYR A 26 13.95 13.30 -2.47
C TYR A 26 14.87 12.30 -3.21
N ILE A 27 14.33 11.55 -4.17
CA ILE A 27 15.09 10.60 -5.01
C ILE A 27 16.21 11.30 -5.79
N ALA A 28 15.94 12.50 -6.32
CA ALA A 28 16.96 13.31 -7.00
C ALA A 28 18.07 13.81 -6.05
N SER A 29 17.80 13.92 -4.74
CA SER A 29 18.74 14.43 -3.74
C SER A 29 19.63 13.36 -3.08
N THR A 30 19.17 12.11 -2.99
CA THR A 30 19.92 11.04 -2.31
C THR A 30 20.89 10.27 -3.22
N GLY A 31 20.88 10.55 -4.52
CA GLY A 31 21.55 9.71 -5.51
C GLY A 31 20.86 8.35 -5.62
N THR A 32 21.07 7.66 -6.74
CA THR A 32 20.66 6.27 -6.91
C THR A 32 21.42 5.43 -5.89
N VAL A 33 20.73 4.85 -4.91
CA VAL A 33 21.32 3.78 -4.11
C VAL A 33 21.67 2.64 -5.08
N PRO A 34 22.92 2.15 -5.10
CA PRO A 34 23.24 0.99 -5.91
C PRO A 34 22.34 -0.14 -5.45
N ALA A 35 21.63 -0.76 -6.39
CA ALA A 35 20.89 -1.99 -6.13
C ALA A 35 21.87 -2.94 -5.45
N ALA A 36 21.59 -3.26 -4.19
CA ALA A 36 22.40 -4.24 -3.49
C ALA A 36 22.20 -5.55 -4.24
N ASP A 37 23.31 -6.11 -4.71
CA ASP A 37 23.44 -7.38 -5.43
C ASP A 37 23.09 -8.55 -4.50
N ASN A 38 21.84 -8.57 -4.02
CA ASN A 38 21.27 -9.62 -3.20
C ASN A 38 20.19 -10.29 -4.02
N ALA A 39 20.34 -11.60 -4.16
CA ALA A 39 19.40 -12.53 -4.75
C ALA A 39 18.11 -12.63 -3.93
N ASP A 40 17.40 -11.51 -3.78
CA ASP A 40 16.07 -11.43 -3.23
C ASP A 40 15.07 -11.33 -4.38
N THR A 41 13.98 -12.08 -4.28
CA THR A 41 12.95 -12.27 -5.31
C THR A 41 12.37 -10.97 -5.88
N TYR A 42 12.49 -9.85 -5.16
CA TYR A 42 11.81 -8.60 -5.47
C TYR A 42 12.78 -7.45 -5.79
N ALA A 43 12.46 -6.67 -6.81
CA ALA A 43 13.14 -5.44 -7.18
C ALA A 43 12.79 -4.32 -6.22
N ASP A 44 13.80 -3.53 -5.87
CA ASP A 44 13.61 -2.29 -5.12
C ASP A 44 12.71 -1.31 -5.87
N GLY A 45 11.81 -0.66 -5.16
CA GLY A 45 10.84 0.23 -5.76
C GLY A 45 9.63 0.53 -4.88
N ALA A 46 8.76 1.40 -5.37
CA ALA A 46 7.45 1.66 -4.79
C ALA A 46 6.39 1.02 -5.70
N TYR A 47 5.50 0.22 -5.11
CA TYR A 47 4.48 -0.53 -5.83
C TYR A 47 3.12 -0.24 -5.22
N SER A 48 2.09 -0.19 -6.07
CA SER A 48 0.72 -0.01 -5.62
C SER A 48 -0.22 -0.91 -6.41
N ALA A 49 -1.25 -1.39 -5.73
CA ALA A 49 -2.34 -2.13 -6.33
C ALA A 49 -3.60 -1.94 -5.50
N SER A 50 -4.73 -2.15 -6.14
CA SER A 50 -6.05 -1.97 -5.55
C SER A 50 -6.91 -3.20 -5.79
N ALA A 51 -7.80 -3.49 -4.84
CA ALA A 51 -8.73 -4.60 -4.94
C ALA A 51 -10.07 -4.23 -4.29
N GLN A 52 -11.16 -4.82 -4.80
CA GLN A 52 -12.50 -4.58 -4.28
C GLN A 52 -12.64 -5.13 -2.85
N GLY A 53 -12.88 -4.24 -1.88
CA GLY A 53 -13.24 -4.52 -0.49
C GLY A 53 -14.75 -4.70 -0.28
N TYR A 54 -15.22 -4.49 0.95
CA TYR A 54 -16.64 -4.72 1.29
C TYR A 54 -17.56 -3.65 0.69
N GLU A 55 -17.21 -2.38 0.85
CA GLU A 55 -18.00 -1.22 0.41
C GLU A 55 -17.34 -0.50 -0.77
N SER A 56 -16.01 -0.55 -0.84
CA SER A 56 -15.18 0.28 -1.71
C SER A 56 -13.93 -0.46 -2.19
N GLU A 57 -13.17 0.17 -3.06
CA GLU A 57 -11.85 -0.31 -3.47
C GLU A 57 -10.82 0.02 -2.38
N VAL A 58 -10.03 -0.98 -1.99
CA VAL A 58 -8.95 -0.85 -1.00
C VAL A 58 -7.62 -0.83 -1.75
N THR A 59 -6.81 0.19 -1.51
CA THR A 59 -5.52 0.36 -2.16
C THR A 59 -4.37 0.06 -1.20
N VAL A 60 -3.42 -0.75 -1.64
CA VAL A 60 -2.18 -1.03 -0.92
C VAL A 60 -1.01 -0.36 -1.65
N MET A 61 -0.11 0.25 -0.88
CA MET A 61 1.14 0.82 -1.36
C MET A 61 2.29 0.25 -0.53
N ILE A 62 3.30 -0.30 -1.19
CA ILE A 62 4.48 -0.84 -0.53
C ILE A 62 5.77 -0.21 -1.06
N ASN A 63 6.78 -0.13 -0.21
CA ASN A 63 8.15 0.13 -0.64
C ASN A 63 8.99 -1.11 -0.41
N ILE A 64 9.84 -1.43 -1.39
CA ILE A 64 10.83 -2.49 -1.32
C ILE A 64 12.22 -1.86 -1.38
N THR A 65 13.09 -2.26 -0.46
CA THR A 65 14.49 -1.79 -0.39
C THR A 65 15.39 -2.93 0.03
N GLY A 66 16.46 -3.16 -0.73
CA GLY A 66 17.30 -4.35 -0.60
C GLY A 66 16.49 -5.65 -0.70
N GLY A 67 15.50 -5.70 -1.60
CA GLY A 67 14.66 -6.87 -1.84
C GLY A 67 13.63 -7.20 -0.75
N LYS A 68 13.46 -6.31 0.24
CA LYS A 68 12.53 -6.50 1.36
C LYS A 68 11.49 -5.40 1.42
N VAL A 69 10.26 -5.76 1.80
CA VAL A 69 9.21 -4.78 2.09
C VAL A 69 9.61 -3.96 3.32
N THR A 70 9.78 -2.65 3.14
CA THR A 70 10.19 -1.71 4.20
C THR A 70 9.07 -0.77 4.63
N ASN A 71 7.99 -0.71 3.86
CA ASN A 71 6.81 0.09 4.17
C ASN A 71 5.57 -0.57 3.59
N VAL A 72 4.46 -0.52 4.32
CA VAL A 72 3.13 -0.93 3.87
C VAL A 72 2.13 0.13 4.31
N GLN A 73 1.41 0.69 3.36
CA GLN A 73 0.32 1.64 3.57
C GLN A 73 -0.93 1.10 2.90
N ILE A 74 -2.07 1.26 3.58
CA ILE A 74 -3.37 0.77 3.11
C ILE A 74 -4.35 1.93 3.17
N ASP A 75 -4.94 2.26 2.04
CA ASP A 75 -6.09 3.15 1.96
C ASP A 75 -7.37 2.33 1.90
N ALA A 76 -8.13 2.41 2.99
CA ALA A 76 -9.46 1.84 3.16
C ALA A 76 -10.44 2.90 3.66
N GLY A 77 -10.22 4.17 3.30
CA GLY A 77 -10.98 5.31 3.84
C GLY A 77 -12.48 5.31 3.54
N ASP A 78 -12.89 4.58 2.50
CA ASP A 78 -14.28 4.42 2.08
C ASP A 78 -14.93 3.11 2.61
N GLU A 79 -14.22 2.35 3.44
CA GLU A 79 -14.79 1.25 4.22
C GLU A 79 -15.34 1.76 5.57
N THR A 80 -16.21 0.98 6.20
CA THR A 80 -16.70 1.24 7.56
C THR A 80 -15.53 1.42 8.54
N PRO A 81 -15.32 2.61 9.14
CA PRO A 81 -14.09 2.92 9.89
C PRO A 81 -13.83 1.99 11.08
N GLU A 82 -14.89 1.64 11.81
CA GLU A 82 -14.82 0.80 13.01
C GLU A 82 -14.56 -0.69 12.72
N VAL A 83 -14.62 -1.09 11.45
CA VAL A 83 -14.48 -2.49 11.02
C VAL A 83 -13.38 -2.61 9.96
N GLY A 84 -13.62 -2.12 8.75
CA GLY A 84 -12.67 -2.19 7.63
C GLY A 84 -11.44 -1.31 7.86
N GLY A 85 -11.64 -0.08 8.38
CA GLY A 85 -10.53 0.84 8.70
C GLY A 85 -9.58 0.27 9.76
N LYS A 86 -10.14 -0.20 10.89
CA LYS A 86 -9.35 -0.87 11.95
C LYS A 86 -8.68 -2.16 11.47
N ALA A 87 -9.34 -2.93 10.61
CA ALA A 87 -8.74 -4.12 10.02
C ALA A 87 -7.54 -3.77 9.13
N ALA A 88 -7.66 -2.75 8.28
CA ALA A 88 -6.57 -2.25 7.45
C ALA A 88 -5.37 -1.80 8.28
N GLU A 89 -5.57 -1.07 9.39
CA GLU A 89 -4.46 -0.68 10.27
C GLU A 89 -3.74 -1.88 10.91
N SER A 90 -4.48 -2.92 11.29
CA SER A 90 -3.88 -4.15 11.85
C SER A 90 -3.11 -4.91 10.78
N LEU A 91 -3.71 -5.06 9.59
CA LEU A 91 -3.11 -5.79 8.47
C LEU A 91 -1.87 -5.10 7.93
N ALA A 92 -1.82 -3.77 7.89
CA ALA A 92 -0.62 -3.02 7.46
C ALA A 92 0.60 -3.39 8.32
N ARG A 93 0.42 -3.53 9.63
CA ARG A 93 1.50 -3.94 10.55
C ARG A 93 1.89 -5.40 10.31
N SER A 94 0.92 -6.30 10.25
CA SER A 94 1.19 -7.73 10.04
C SER A 94 1.88 -8.01 8.70
N LEU A 95 1.48 -7.31 7.63
CA LEU A 95 2.10 -7.41 6.31
C LEU A 95 3.52 -6.87 6.30
N LEU A 96 3.79 -5.76 7.00
CA LEU A 96 5.14 -5.23 7.13
C LEU A 96 6.05 -6.19 7.91
N ASP A 97 5.55 -6.74 9.03
CA ASP A 97 6.31 -7.67 9.86
C ASP A 97 6.60 -8.99 9.13
N ALA A 98 5.63 -9.49 8.35
CA ALA A 98 5.78 -10.71 7.56
C ALA A 98 6.57 -10.51 6.26
N GLY A 99 6.60 -9.29 5.72
CA GLY A 99 7.16 -8.98 4.41
C GLY A 99 6.34 -9.52 3.22
N GLY A 100 5.10 -9.94 3.46
CA GLY A 100 4.19 -10.52 2.47
C GLY A 100 2.91 -11.05 3.09
N THR A 101 2.11 -11.77 2.30
CA THR A 101 0.80 -12.30 2.73
C THR A 101 0.87 -13.64 3.44
N ALA A 102 1.98 -14.38 3.28
CA ALA A 102 2.16 -15.68 3.90
C ALA A 102 2.16 -15.58 5.43
N GLY A 103 1.23 -16.28 6.08
CA GLY A 103 1.10 -16.29 7.54
C GLY A 103 0.40 -15.05 8.13
N VAL A 104 -0.17 -14.18 7.30
CA VAL A 104 -1.01 -13.07 7.75
C VAL A 104 -2.48 -13.49 7.74
N ASP A 105 -3.11 -13.44 8.91
CA ASP A 105 -4.51 -13.83 9.08
C ASP A 105 -5.47 -12.68 8.76
N THR A 106 -6.66 -13.03 8.25
CA THR A 106 -7.76 -12.08 8.07
C THR A 106 -8.36 -11.64 9.41
N VAL A 107 -8.94 -10.44 9.45
CA VAL A 107 -9.59 -9.91 10.65
C VAL A 107 -11.06 -10.33 10.69
N SER A 108 -11.46 -10.96 11.80
CA SER A 108 -12.86 -11.35 12.05
C SER A 108 -13.82 -10.17 11.92
N GLY A 109 -14.88 -10.34 11.13
CA GLY A 109 -15.87 -9.29 10.87
C GLY A 109 -15.50 -8.33 9.72
N ALA A 110 -14.27 -8.41 9.21
CA ALA A 110 -13.78 -7.60 8.09
C ALA A 110 -13.19 -8.47 6.96
N THR A 111 -13.74 -9.66 6.73
CA THR A 111 -13.16 -10.66 5.83
C THR A 111 -13.00 -10.16 4.39
N MET A 112 -14.00 -9.45 3.85
CA MET A 112 -13.94 -8.92 2.48
C MET A 112 -12.85 -7.87 2.33
N THR A 113 -12.78 -6.90 3.25
CA THR A 113 -11.71 -5.91 3.32
C THR A 113 -10.34 -6.57 3.50
N SER A 114 -10.24 -7.58 4.38
CA SER A 114 -8.98 -8.30 4.63
C SER A 114 -8.48 -9.00 3.37
N ASN A 115 -9.37 -9.69 2.65
CA ASN A 115 -9.02 -10.37 1.41
C ASN A 115 -8.61 -9.38 0.31
N ALA A 116 -9.24 -8.20 0.25
CA ALA A 116 -8.85 -7.15 -0.68
C ALA A 116 -7.42 -6.66 -0.39
N VAL A 117 -7.10 -6.39 0.88
CA VAL A 117 -5.75 -6.03 1.31
C VAL A 117 -4.72 -7.09 0.92
N LEU A 118 -4.98 -8.36 1.23
CA LEU A 118 -4.04 -9.45 0.90
C LEU A 118 -3.87 -9.58 -0.61
N SER A 119 -4.95 -9.51 -1.38
CA SER A 119 -4.90 -9.60 -2.85
C SER A 119 -4.12 -8.42 -3.46
N ALA A 120 -4.33 -7.21 -2.95
CA ALA A 120 -3.60 -6.03 -3.39
C ALA A 120 -2.11 -6.10 -3.01
N MET A 121 -1.79 -6.64 -1.83
CA MET A 121 -0.40 -6.90 -1.42
C MET A 121 0.28 -7.91 -2.37
N ASP A 122 -0.37 -9.03 -2.66
CA ASP A 122 0.16 -10.03 -3.60
C ASP A 122 0.38 -9.43 -4.99
N ALA A 123 -0.55 -8.57 -5.46
CA ALA A 123 -0.40 -7.86 -6.72
C ALA A 123 0.77 -6.86 -6.71
N CYS A 124 1.06 -6.21 -5.57
CA CYS A 124 2.26 -5.36 -5.44
C CYS A 124 3.54 -6.19 -5.49
N LEU A 125 3.60 -7.31 -4.76
CA LEU A 125 4.76 -8.21 -4.78
C LEU A 125 4.99 -8.82 -6.16
N ALA A 126 3.91 -9.19 -6.86
CA ALA A 126 3.99 -9.71 -8.23
C ALA A 126 4.59 -8.70 -9.22
N GLN A 127 4.28 -7.40 -9.06
CA GLN A 127 4.91 -6.33 -9.86
C GLN A 127 6.41 -6.19 -9.57
N ALA A 128 6.84 -6.58 -8.38
CA ALA A 128 8.23 -6.47 -7.97
C ALA A 128 9.07 -7.70 -8.34
N VAL A 129 8.50 -8.81 -8.82
CA VAL A 129 9.28 -10.02 -9.13
C VAL A 129 10.32 -9.72 -10.22
N GLN A 130 11.59 -10.04 -9.93
CA GLN A 130 12.69 -9.97 -10.90
C GLN A 130 12.79 -11.30 -11.66
N GLU A 131 12.75 -11.25 -13.01
CA GLU A 131 13.01 -12.41 -13.89
C GLU A 131 14.50 -12.55 -14.25
#